data_AF-A0A7W6IJS9-F1
#
_entry.id   AF-A0A7W6IJS9-F1
#
_cell.length_a   1.000
_cell.length_b   1.000
_cell.length_c   1.000
_cell.angle_alpha   90.00
_cell.angle_beta   90.00
_cell.angle_gamma   90.00
#
_symmetry.space_group_name_H-M   'P 1'
#
loop_
_entity.id
_entity.type
_entity.pdbx_description
1 polymer ?
#
loop_
_entity_poly.entity_id
_entity_poly.type
_entity_poly.pdbx_seq_one_letter_code
_entity_poly.pdbx_strand_id
1 'polypeptide(L)' 'MNTFRKTAPVKSVMFAVNYDDGRTAYLWVNNRVEASGAAVIASTARAQQEQGSLPEGTIISIKRVR' A
#
# COMPACT_ATOMS: atom_id res chain seq x y z
N MET A 1 15.68 -0.85 -31.95
CA MET A 1 16.28 -1.12 -30.62
C MET A 1 15.33 -0.53 -29.58
N ASN A 2 14.48 -1.35 -28.96
CA ASN A 2 13.51 -0.85 -27.98
C ASN A 2 14.23 -0.56 -26.66
N THR A 3 14.48 0.72 -26.42
CA THR A 3 14.99 1.20 -25.14
C THR A 3 13.90 0.99 -24.09
N PHE A 4 13.99 -0.11 -23.34
CA PHE A 4 13.24 -0.28 -22.09
C PHE A 4 13.68 0.82 -21.13
N ARG A 5 13.04 2.00 -21.21
CA ARG A 5 13.14 3.02 -20.17
C ARG A 5 12.55 2.37 -18.92
N LYS A 6 13.41 1.91 -18.01
CA LYS A 6 13.04 1.74 -16.60
C LYS A 6 12.58 3.13 -16.16
N THR A 7 11.28 3.38 -16.19
CA THR A 7 10.68 4.53 -15.53
C THR A 7 11.16 4.44 -14.09
N ALA A 8 12.06 5.34 -13.69
CA ALA A 8 12.49 5.41 -12.29
C ALA A 8 11.22 5.40 -11.43
N PRO A 9 11.14 4.61 -10.36
CA PRO A 9 9.92 4.52 -9.58
C PRO A 9 9.56 5.94 -9.15
N VAL A 10 8.45 6.44 -9.69
CA VAL A 10 7.67 7.54 -9.09
C VAL A 10 7.67 7.23 -7.61
N LYS A 11 8.10 8.16 -6.75
CA LYS A 11 8.47 7.91 -5.33
C LYS A 11 7.39 7.13 -4.57
N SER A 12 7.33 5.82 -4.73
CA SER A 12 6.29 4.95 -4.19
C SER A 12 6.69 4.53 -2.79
N VAL A 13 5.78 4.78 -1.86
CA VAL A 13 5.92 4.37 -0.48
C VAL A 13 5.27 3.00 -0.32
N MET A 14 5.98 2.07 0.31
CA MET A 14 5.43 0.74 0.61
C MET A 14 4.95 0.69 2.05
N PHE A 15 3.78 0.10 2.27
CA PHE A 15 3.20 -0.13 3.58
C PHE A 15 2.97 -1.62 3.82
N ALA A 16 3.26 -2.08 5.02
CA ALA A 16 2.86 -3.39 5.52
C ALA A 16 1.54 -3.24 6.28
N VAL A 17 0.53 -3.99 5.84
CA VAL A 17 -0.80 -4.06 6.42
C VAL A 17 -0.88 -5.37 7.20
N ASN A 18 -0.94 -5.30 8.52
CA ASN A 18 -1.06 -6.47 9.38
C ASN A 18 -2.51 -6.70 9.76
N TYR A 19 -2.91 -7.96 9.73
CA TYR A 19 -4.26 -8.42 10.04
C TYR A 19 -4.30 -9.06 11.43
N ASP A 20 -5.49 -9.14 11.99
CA ASP A 20 -5.75 -9.78 13.29
C ASP A 20 -5.46 -11.28 13.29
N ASP A 21 -5.66 -11.94 12.14
CA ASP A 21 -5.33 -13.35 11.92
C ASP A 21 -3.83 -13.64 11.73
N GLY A 22 -2.98 -12.63 11.87
CA GLY A 22 -1.52 -12.74 11.76
C GLY A 22 -0.98 -12.68 10.33
N ARG A 23 -1.84 -12.53 9.31
CA ARG A 23 -1.38 -12.29 7.94
C ARG A 23 -0.82 -10.88 7.80
N THR A 24 0.10 -10.71 6.85
CA THR A 24 0.60 -9.40 6.44
C THR A 24 0.46 -9.26 4.92
N ALA A 25 -0.17 -8.19 4.47
CA ALA A 25 -0.20 -7.81 3.07
C ALA A 25 0.62 -6.53 2.84
N TYR A 26 0.95 -6.26 1.57
CA TYR A 26 1.75 -5.10 1.19
C TYR A 26 0.95 -4.18 0.28
N LEU A 27 0.97 -2.89 0.62
CA LEU A 27 0.31 -1.82 -0.10
C LEU A 27 1.37 -0.90 -0.73
N TRP A 28 1.20 -0.57 -1.99
CA TRP A 28 2.03 0.38 -2.73
C TRP A 28 1.29 1.70 -2.93
N VAL A 29 1.81 2.81 -2.41
CA VAL A 29 1.24 4.15 -2.56
C VAL A 29 2.20 5.00 -3.39
N ASN A 30 1.78 5.39 -4.60
CA ASN A 30 2.64 6.14 -5.53
C ASN A 30 2.75 7.63 -5.19
N ASN A 31 1.82 8.18 -4.42
CA ASN A 31 1.79 9.58 -4.05
C ASN A 31 2.35 9.79 -2.63
N ARG A 32 3.48 10.49 -2.51
CA ARG A 32 4.14 10.76 -1.23
C ARG A 32 3.32 11.65 -0.30
N VAL A 33 2.44 12.50 -0.84
CA VAL A 33 1.55 13.36 -0.04
C VAL A 33 0.49 12.49 0.64
N GLU A 34 -0.12 11.57 -0.10
CA GLU A 34 -1.08 10.59 0.43
C GLU A 34 -0.43 9.63 1.44
N ALA A 35 0.82 9.24 1.19
CA ALA A 35 1.62 8.39 2.07
C ALA A 35 2.06 9.06 3.39
N SER A 36 1.72 10.33 3.63
CA SER A 36 1.97 11.01 4.91
C SER A 36 0.77 10.97 5.85
N GLY A 37 -0.45 10.83 5.32
CA GLY A 37 -1.67 10.82 6.11
C GLY A 37 -2.06 9.41 6.54
N ALA A 38 -1.92 9.09 7.82
CA ALA A 38 -2.32 7.79 8.36
C ALA A 38 -3.78 7.43 8.04
N ALA A 39 -4.69 8.41 8.11
CA ALA A 39 -6.10 8.24 7.75
C ALA A 39 -6.30 7.92 6.26
N VAL A 40 -5.56 8.62 5.38
CA VAL A 40 -5.63 8.40 3.93
C VAL A 40 -5.16 6.99 3.59
N ILE A 41 -4.05 6.55 4.18
CA ILE A 41 -3.50 5.20 3.97
C ILE A 41 -4.50 4.13 4.45
N ALA A 42 -5.16 4.34 5.59
CA ALA A 42 -6.19 3.42 6.08
C ALA A 42 -7.38 3.33 5.12
N SER A 43 -7.86 4.47 4.60
CA SER A 43 -8.92 4.50 3.58
C SER A 43 -8.49 3.83 2.28
N THR A 44 -7.26 4.05 1.81
CA THR A 44 -6.71 3.38 0.63
C THR A 44 -6.61 1.87 0.83
N ALA A 45 -6.12 1.42 1.99
CA ALA A 45 -6.06 -0.01 2.30
C ALA A 45 -7.46 -0.64 2.27
N ARG A 46 -8.46 0.02 2.86
CA ARG A 46 -9.85 -0.44 2.81
C ARG A 46 -10.41 -0.48 1.39
N ALA A 47 -10.17 0.56 0.59
CA ALA A 47 -10.59 0.58 -0.82
C ALA A 47 -9.95 -0.56 -1.63
N GLN A 48 -8.70 -0.92 -1.33
CA GLN A 48 -8.05 -2.07 -1.97
C GLN A 48 -8.58 -3.42 -1.49
N GLN A 49 -9.08 -3.52 -0.26
CA GLN A 49 -9.83 -4.72 0.18
C GLN A 49 -11.14 -4.84 -0.60
N GLU A 50 -11.88 -3.75 -0.75
CA GLU A 50 -13.14 -3.71 -1.52
C GLU A 50 -12.92 -4.05 -3.00
N GLN A 51 -11.77 -3.69 -3.56
CA GLN A 51 -11.35 -4.06 -4.92
C GLN A 51 -10.76 -5.48 -5.02
N GLY A 52 -10.61 -6.21 -3.90
CA GLY A 52 -9.99 -7.54 -3.86
C GLY A 52 -8.48 -7.57 -4.10
N SER A 53 -7.82 -6.40 -4.12
CA SER A 53 -6.37 -6.28 -4.27
C SER A 53 -5.63 -6.52 -2.94
N LEU A 54 -6.29 -6.25 -1.81
CA LEU A 54 -5.84 -6.66 -0.49
C LEU A 54 -6.76 -7.74 0.06
N PRO A 55 -6.23 -8.69 0.86
CA PRO A 55 -7.05 -9.67 1.54
C PRO A 55 -8.13 -9.01 2.41
N GLU A 56 -9.33 -9.56 2.39
CA GLU A 56 -10.35 -9.24 3.39
C GLU A 56 -9.87 -9.68 4.78
N GLY A 57 -10.26 -8.90 5.80
CA GLY A 57 -9.89 -9.13 7.19
C GLY A 57 -9.76 -7.83 7.98
N THR A 58 -9.67 -7.96 9.30
CA THR A 58 -9.53 -6.81 10.20
C THR A 58 -8.08 -6.33 10.19
N ILE A 59 -7.85 -5.13 9.64
CA ILE A 59 -6.53 -4.50 9.67
C ILE A 59 -6.27 -3.97 11.08
N ILE A 60 -5.25 -4.50 11.75
CA ILE A 60 -4.86 -4.09 13.11
C ILE A 60 -3.77 -3.03 13.11
N SER A 61 -2.93 -2.99 12.07
CA SER A 61 -1.90 -1.96 11.94
C SER A 61 -1.42 -1.80 10.52
N ILE A 62 -1.04 -0.57 10.17
CA ILE A 62 -0.39 -0.25 8.91
C ILE A 62 0.92 0.46 9.21
N LYS A 63 2.04 -0.08 8.71
CA LYS A 63 3.38 0.46 8.94
C LYS A 63 4.06 0.80 7.64
N ARG A 64 4.66 1.98 7.55
CA ARG A 64 5.49 2.36 6.41
C ARG A 64 6.80 1.58 6.43
N VAL A 65 7.15 0.99 5.29
CA VAL A 65 8.37 0.18 5.11
C VAL A 65 9.45 0.95 4.34
N ARG A 66 9.10 1.68 3.28
CA ARG A 66 10.02 2.53 2.49
C ARG A 66 9.28 3.75 1.96
#